data_AF-A0A396JJC6-F1
#
_entry.id   AF-A0A396JJC6-F1
#
_cell.length_a   1.000
_cell.length_b   1.000
_cell.length_c   1.000
_cell.angle_alpha   90.00
_cell.angle_beta   90.00
_cell.angle_gamma   90.00
#
_symmetry.space_group_name_H-M   'P 1'
#
loop_
_entity.id
_entity.type
_entity.pdbx_description
1 polymer ?
#
loop_
_entity_poly.entity_id
_entity_poly.type
_entity_poly.pdbx_seq_one_letter_code
_entity_poly.pdbx_strand_id
1 'polypeptide(L)'
;MPPKWMDVDKFKLGNPRNFHYLNQSNCIELDALDDAKEYLATRRAMDVVGISSDEQDAIFRIVAAVLHLGNIEFIKAVDEGMDSSTPKDEKSHFHLKTAAELLM
;
A
#
# COMPACT_ATOMS: atom_id res chain seq x y z
N MET A 1 -5.43 20.29 4.46
CA MET A 1 -4.92 18.91 4.27
C MET A 1 -5.84 17.94 4.98
N PRO A 2 -6.25 16.83 4.34
CA PRO A 2 -7.02 15.79 5.01
C PRO A 2 -6.20 15.15 6.14
N PRO A 3 -6.84 14.75 7.24
CA PRO A 3 -6.19 13.99 8.32
C PRO A 3 -5.66 12.63 7.83
N LYS A 4 -4.54 12.17 8.42
CA LYS A 4 -3.89 10.87 8.11
C LYS A 4 -4.85 9.68 8.04
N TRP A 5 -5.86 9.63 8.90
CA TRP A 5 -6.83 8.53 8.95
C TRP A 5 -7.75 8.47 7.73
N MET A 6 -8.02 9.60 7.05
CA MET A 6 -8.79 9.60 5.81
C MET A 6 -8.08 8.83 4.71
N ASP A 7 -6.75 8.93 4.62
CA ASP A 7 -5.96 8.23 3.60
C ASP A 7 -5.84 6.73 3.90
N VAL A 8 -5.78 6.35 5.18
CA VAL A 8 -5.78 4.93 5.59
C VAL A 8 -7.05 4.23 5.13
N ASP A 9 -8.21 4.83 5.40
CA ASP A 9 -9.50 4.25 4.99
C ASP A 9 -9.66 4.29 3.46
N LYS A 10 -9.32 5.42 2.84
CA LYS A 10 -9.42 5.62 1.37
C LYS A 10 -8.61 4.58 0.61
N PHE A 11 -7.40 4.25 1.07
CA PHE A 11 -6.51 3.31 0.42
C PHE A 11 -6.57 1.89 1.01
N LYS A 12 -7.52 1.62 1.91
CA LYS A 12 -7.72 0.31 2.57
C LYS A 12 -6.44 -0.22 3.24
N LEU A 13 -5.64 0.69 3.80
CA LEU A 13 -4.42 0.36 4.52
C LEU A 13 -4.73 -0.11 5.94
N GLY A 14 -3.76 -0.77 6.57
CA GLY A 14 -3.86 -1.29 7.93
C GLY A 14 -2.54 -1.16 8.68
N ASN A 15 -2.35 -1.97 9.72
CA ASN A 15 -1.11 -1.98 10.49
C ASN A 15 0.09 -2.32 9.57
N PRO A 16 1.21 -1.57 9.60
CA PRO A 16 2.38 -1.84 8.75
C PRO A 16 2.92 -3.27 8.94
N ARG A 17 2.79 -3.86 10.12
CA ARG A 17 3.19 -5.26 10.41
C ARG A 17 2.44 -6.29 9.56
N ASN A 18 1.28 -5.92 9.02
CA ASN A 18 0.47 -6.80 8.17
C ASN A 18 0.90 -6.78 6.70
N PHE A 19 1.81 -5.89 6.30
CA PHE A 19 2.31 -5.80 4.93
C PHE A 19 3.66 -6.49 4.80
N HIS A 20 3.74 -7.47 3.90
CA HIS A 20 4.90 -8.31 3.67
C HIS A 20 6.14 -7.47 3.37
N TYR A 21 6.03 -6.48 2.48
CA TYR A 21 7.15 -5.59 2.14
C TYR A 21 7.63 -4.68 3.27
N LEU A 22 6.87 -4.54 4.36
CA LEU A 22 7.25 -3.72 5.51
C LEU A 22 7.70 -4.55 6.72
N ASN A 23 7.43 -5.86 6.75
CA ASN A 23 7.64 -6.68 7.95
C ASN A 23 8.84 -7.65 7.87
N GLN A 24 9.71 -7.51 6.86
CA GLN A 24 10.86 -8.42 6.67
C GLN A 24 12.04 -8.15 7.64
N SER A 25 12.18 -6.93 8.15
CA SER A 25 13.33 -6.54 8.99
C SER A 25 13.04 -6.55 10.50
N ASN A 26 11.79 -6.82 10.91
CA ASN A 26 11.27 -6.59 12.27
C ASN A 26 11.42 -5.16 12.83
N CYS A 27 11.89 -4.20 12.02
CA CYS A 27 12.07 -2.80 12.41
C CYS A 27 11.08 -1.93 11.63
N ILE A 28 10.11 -1.34 12.34
CA ILE A 28 9.04 -0.54 11.75
C ILE A 28 8.99 0.87 12.35
N GLU A 29 9.44 1.02 13.59
CA GLU A 29 9.43 2.27 14.33
C GLU A 29 10.87 2.64 14.69
N LEU A 30 11.18 3.93 14.63
CA LEU A 30 12.45 4.49 15.04
C LEU A 30 12.19 5.58 16.07
N ASP A 31 12.80 5.50 17.25
CA ASP A 31 12.56 6.46 18.34
C ASP A 31 12.83 7.92 17.95
N ALA A 32 13.74 8.13 17.00
CA ALA A 32 14.13 9.45 16.51
C ALA A 32 13.17 10.03 15.45
N LEU A 33 12.17 9.29 14.98
CA LEU A 33 11.33 9.67 13.83
C LEU A 33 9.84 9.55 14.13
N ASP A 34 9.08 10.57 13.76
CA ASP A 34 7.62 10.60 13.86
C ASP A 34 7.02 10.57 12.44
N ASP A 35 6.69 9.37 11.94
CA ASP A 35 6.17 9.17 10.59
C ASP A 35 4.90 9.98 10.29
N ALA A 36 4.10 10.31 11.31
CA ALA A 36 2.92 11.14 11.11
C ALA A 36 3.30 12.60 10.81
N LYS A 37 4.33 13.12 11.47
CA LYS A 37 4.88 14.45 11.15
C LYS A 37 5.58 14.47 9.81
N GLU A 38 6.39 13.46 9.51
CA GLU A 38 7.10 13.34 8.23
C GLU A 38 6.14 13.22 7.04
N TYR A 39 5.04 12.49 7.20
CA TYR A 39 3.98 12.43 6.19
C TYR A 39 3.42 13.82 5.86
N LEU A 40 3.08 14.61 6.89
CA LEU A 40 2.56 15.97 6.70
C LEU A 40 3.63 16.91 6.13
N ALA A 41 4.89 16.80 6.56
CA ALA A 41 6.00 17.58 6.03
C ALA A 41 6.23 17.28 4.54
N THR A 42 6.17 15.99 4.16
CA THR A 42 6.30 15.54 2.77
C THR A 42 5.19 16.11 1.88
N ARG A 43 3.92 16.06 2.34
CA ARG A 43 2.81 16.68 1.57
C ARG A 43 2.99 18.19 1.40
N ARG A 44 3.45 18.90 2.45
CA ARG A 44 3.75 20.33 2.33
C ARG A 44 4.89 20.60 1.36
N ALA A 45 5.92 19.76 1.36
CA ALA A 45 7.01 19.88 0.40
C ALA A 45 6.51 19.69 -1.04
N MET A 46 5.61 18.72 -1.27
CA MET A 46 4.93 18.52 -2.56
C MET A 46 4.14 19.77 -2.99
N ASP A 47 3.40 20.40 -2.07
CA ASP A 47 2.69 21.67 -2.35
C ASP A 47 3.68 22.78 -2.78
N VAL A 48 4.80 22.92 -2.07
CA VAL A 48 5.81 23.96 -2.33
C VAL A 48 6.45 23.81 -3.71
N VAL A 49 6.68 22.57 -4.16
CA VAL A 49 7.25 22.31 -5.50
C VAL A 49 6.19 22.29 -6.61
N GLY A 50 4.92 22.53 -6.27
CA GLY A 50 3.83 22.68 -7.24
C GLY A 50 3.15 21.39 -7.66
N ILE A 51 3.28 20.31 -6.88
CA ILE A 51 2.52 19.06 -7.11
C ILE A 51 1.11 19.26 -6.55
N SER A 52 0.11 19.17 -7.44
CA SER A 52 -1.29 19.37 -7.11
C SER A 52 -1.82 18.31 -6.14
N SER A 53 -2.93 18.60 -5.46
CA SER A 53 -3.56 17.63 -4.55
C SER A 53 -3.94 16.33 -5.25
N ASP A 54 -4.36 16.38 -6.52
CA ASP A 54 -4.74 15.21 -7.30
C ASP A 54 -3.51 14.35 -7.63
N GLU A 55 -2.38 14.98 -7.97
CA GLU A 55 -1.11 14.28 -8.20
C GLU A 55 -0.56 13.67 -6.91
N GLN A 56 -0.63 14.39 -5.77
CA GLN A 56 -0.25 13.83 -4.46
C GLN A 56 -1.08 12.60 -4.13
N ASP A 57 -2.40 12.69 -4.30
CA ASP A 57 -3.30 11.56 -4.06
C ASP A 57 -2.98 10.39 -5.00
N ALA A 58 -2.66 10.64 -6.28
CA ALA A 58 -2.22 9.60 -7.21
C ALA A 58 -0.91 8.94 -6.78
N ILE A 59 0.07 9.73 -6.30
CA ILE A 59 1.34 9.21 -5.76
C ILE A 59 1.08 8.28 -4.58
N PHE A 60 0.30 8.72 -3.58
CA PHE A 60 0.01 7.88 -2.42
C PHE A 60 -0.83 6.65 -2.78
N ARG A 61 -1.73 6.77 -3.76
CA ARG A 61 -2.51 5.65 -4.29
C ARG A 61 -1.60 4.57 -4.91
N ILE A 62 -0.58 4.97 -5.67
CA ILE A 62 0.42 4.04 -6.23
C ILE A 62 1.23 3.36 -5.12
N VAL A 63 1.70 4.13 -4.13
CA VAL A 63 2.45 3.56 -2.98
C VAL A 63 1.60 2.54 -2.23
N ALA A 64 0.32 2.84 -1.97
CA ALA A 64 -0.61 1.90 -1.36
C ALA A 64 -0.80 0.64 -2.21
N ALA A 65 -0.97 0.78 -3.53
CA ALA A 65 -1.11 -0.36 -4.44
C ALA A 65 0.11 -1.29 -4.37
N VAL A 66 1.33 -0.75 -4.31
CA VAL A 66 2.57 -1.54 -4.14
C VAL A 66 2.55 -2.35 -2.84
N LEU A 67 2.09 -1.76 -1.74
CA LEU A 67 1.95 -2.48 -0.47
C LEU A 67 0.94 -3.63 -0.58
N HIS A 68 -0.21 -3.41 -1.23
CA HIS A 68 -1.19 -4.48 -1.46
C HIS A 68 -0.63 -5.58 -2.36
N LEU A 69 0.11 -5.25 -3.42
CA LEU A 69 0.75 -6.25 -4.30
C LEU A 69 1.69 -7.18 -3.54
N GLY A 70 2.46 -6.66 -2.58
CA GLY A 70 3.36 -7.46 -1.75
C GLY A 70 2.66 -8.50 -0.87
N ASN A 71 1.35 -8.35 -0.65
CA ASN A 71 0.55 -9.25 0.18
C ASN A 71 -0.22 -10.32 -0.61
N ILE A 72 -0.05 -10.39 -1.92
CA ILE A 72 -0.72 -11.40 -2.75
C ILE A 72 0.13 -12.66 -2.72
N GLU A 73 -0.35 -13.69 -2.03
CA GLU A 73 0.26 -15.02 -2.06
C GLU A 73 -0.36 -15.84 -3.19
N PHE A 74 0.48 -16.56 -3.93
CA PHE A 74 0.06 -17.40 -5.05
C PHE A 74 0.33 -18.87 -4.77
N ILE A 75 -0.55 -19.74 -5.25
CA ILE A 75 -0.40 -21.19 -5.25
C ILE A 75 -0.51 -21.73 -6.68
N LYS A 76 0.05 -22.92 -6.93
CA LYS A 76 -0.08 -23.58 -8.21
C LYS A 76 -1.55 -23.94 -8.48
N ALA A 77 -2.03 -23.69 -9.69
CA ALA A 77 -3.36 -24.11 -10.12
C ALA A 77 -3.47 -25.65 -10.16
N VAL A 78 -4.57 -26.21 -9.65
CA VAL A 78 -4.75 -27.67 -9.49
C VAL A 78 -5.12 -28.35 -10.81
N ASP A 79 -5.81 -27.64 -11.72
CA ASP A 79 -6.52 -28.25 -12.86
C ASP A 79 -5.98 -27.87 -14.25
N GLU A 80 -4.89 -27.11 -14.36
CA GLU A 80 -4.37 -26.68 -15.66
C GLU A 80 -2.95 -27.21 -15.90
N GLY A 81 -2.75 -27.90 -17.03
CA GLY A 81 -1.46 -28.41 -17.50
C GLY A 81 -0.46 -27.33 -17.95
N MET A 82 -0.63 -26.09 -17.45
CA MET A 82 0.25 -24.95 -17.65
C MET A 82 0.81 -24.52 -16.29
N ASP A 83 2.02 -23.95 -16.26
CA ASP A 83 2.64 -23.34 -15.07
C ASP A 83 1.89 -22.06 -14.59
N SER A 84 0.59 -22.21 -14.32
CA SER A 84 -0.32 -21.16 -13.89
C SER A 84 -0.41 -21.10 -12.36
N SER A 85 -0.78 -19.94 -11.83
CA SER A 85 -0.94 -19.69 -10.41
C SER A 85 -2.25 -18.96 -10.11
N THR A 86 -2.85 -19.27 -8.96
CA THR A 86 -4.04 -18.60 -8.45
C THR A 86 -3.74 -17.96 -7.09
N PRO A 87 -4.45 -16.89 -6.68
CA PRO A 87 -4.32 -16.39 -5.32
C PRO A 87 -4.62 -17.48 -4.29
N LYS A 88 -3.86 -17.51 -3.21
CA LYS A 88 -3.87 -18.59 -2.21
C LYS A 88 -5.15 -18.65 -1.40
N ASP A 89 -5.70 -17.49 -1.04
CA ASP A 89 -6.82 -17.35 -0.12
C ASP A 89 -7.58 -16.02 -0.33
N GLU A 90 -8.66 -15.84 0.41
CA GLU A 90 -9.49 -14.62 0.39
C GLU A 90 -8.68 -13.35 0.72
N LYS A 91 -7.64 -13.47 1.55
CA LYS A 91 -6.75 -12.34 1.87
C LYS A 91 -5.96 -11.93 0.64
N SER A 92 -5.40 -12.88 -0.09
CA SER A 92 -4.70 -12.65 -1.36
C SER A 92 -5.62 -12.06 -2.42
N HIS A 93 -6.87 -12.55 -2.51
CA HIS A 93 -7.89 -11.97 -3.39
C HIS A 93 -8.26 -10.53 -3.01
N PHE A 94 -8.41 -10.23 -1.71
CA PHE A 94 -8.67 -8.87 -1.23
C PHE A 94 -7.56 -7.90 -1.62
N HIS A 95 -6.29 -8.29 -1.40
CA HIS A 95 -5.14 -7.48 -1.77
C HIS A 95 -5.02 -7.30 -3.29
N LEU A 96 -5.26 -8.36 -4.08
CA LEU A 96 -5.28 -8.29 -5.53
C LEU A 96 -6.36 -7.33 -6.05
N LYS A 97 -7.60 -7.45 -5.57
CA LYS A 97 -8.71 -6.57 -5.95
C LYS A 97 -8.43 -5.12 -5.58
N THR A 98 -7.92 -4.89 -4.37
CA THR A 98 -7.60 -3.55 -3.89
C THR A 98 -6.47 -2.92 -4.72
N ALA A 99 -5.40 -3.67 -5.01
CA ALA A 99 -4.33 -3.18 -5.88
C ALA A 99 -4.84 -2.82 -7.28
N ALA A 100 -5.72 -3.66 -7.86
CA ALA A 100 -6.34 -3.38 -9.15
C ALA A 100 -7.19 -2.10 -9.13
N GLU A 101 -8.00 -1.89 -8.08
CA GLU A 101 -8.80 -0.67 -7.91
C GLU A 101 -7.93 0.59 -7.74
N LEU A 102 -6.81 0.50 -7.03
CA LEU A 102 -5.89 1.62 -6.81
C LEU A 102 -5.05 1.98 -8.04
N LEU A 103 -4.85 1.04 -8.98
CA LEU A 103 -4.06 1.26 -10.19
C LEU A 103 -4.90 1.76 -11.39
N MET A 104 -6.22 1.75 -11.31
CA MET A 104 -7.13 2.33 -12.31
C MET A 104 -7.38 3.82 -12.07
#